data_AF-A0A662A5A1-F1
#
_entry.id   AF-A0A662A5A1-F1
#
_cell.length_a   1.000
_cell.length_b   1.000
_cell.length_c   1.000
_cell.angle_alpha   90.00
_cell.angle_beta   90.00
_cell.angle_gamma   90.00
#
_symmetry.space_group_name_H-M   'P 1'
#
loop_
_entity.id
_entity.type
_entity.pdbx_description
1 polymer ?
#
loop_
_entity_poly.entity_id
_entity_poly.type
_entity_poly.pdbx_seq_one_letter_code
_entity_poly.pdbx_strand_id
1 'polypeptide(L)' 'MLNVYKANKSKKETRLAYIDAARQNLEVVRLLLRITKDLKIMGVKGFVFLNVQVEELSKQLTSWHKYTAGADANN' A
#
# COMPACT_ATOMS: atom_id res chain seq x y z
N MET A 1 -1.61 -7.32 0.44
CA MET A 1 -2.91 -7.66 -0.18
C MET A 1 -4.01 -8.04 0.82
N LEU A 2 -3.74 -8.82 1.88
CA LEU A 2 -4.75 -9.20 2.88
C LEU A 2 -5.50 -8.00 3.50
N ASN A 3 -4.79 -6.91 3.80
CA ASN A 3 -5.41 -5.72 4.39
C ASN A 3 -6.33 -4.96 3.42
N VAL A 4 -6.04 -4.95 2.12
CA VAL A 4 -6.92 -4.38 1.09
C VAL A 4 -8.21 -5.21 0.99
N TYR A 5 -8.09 -6.53 1.00
CA TYR A 5 -9.25 -7.43 1.05
C TYR A 5 -10.11 -7.20 2.30
N LYS A 6 -9.47 -7.12 3.47
CA LYS A 6 -10.16 -6.83 4.74
C LYS A 6 -10.85 -5.47 4.72
N ALA A 7 -10.19 -4.42 4.21
CA ALA A 7 -10.77 -3.09 4.05
C ALA A 7 -12.04 -3.12 3.18
N ASN A 8 -12.02 -3.87 2.08
CA ASN A 8 -13.18 -3.99 1.20
C ASN A 8 -14.37 -4.71 1.84
N LYS A 9 -14.11 -5.66 2.75
CA LYS A 9 -15.13 -6.43 3.46
C LYS A 9 -15.56 -5.80 4.80
N SER A 10 -14.84 -4.82 5.30
CA SER A 10 -15.09 -4.21 6.60
C SER A 10 -16.09 -3.05 6.52
N LYS A 11 -16.73 -2.76 7.66
CA LYS A 11 -17.55 -1.57 7.87
C LYS A 11 -16.68 -0.30 7.82
N LYS A 12 -17.28 0.87 7.56
CA LYS A 12 -16.57 2.16 7.45
C LYS A 12 -15.58 2.40 8.58
N GLU A 13 -16.05 2.26 9.83
CA GLU A 13 -15.29 2.50 11.07
C GLU A 13 -13.95 1.74 11.15
N THR A 14 -13.88 0.53 10.57
CA THR A 14 -12.68 -0.32 10.63
C THR A 14 -11.90 -0.34 9.33
N ARG A 15 -12.48 0.22 8.24
CA ARG A 15 -11.88 0.27 6.91
C ARG A 15 -10.62 1.13 6.89
N LEU A 16 -10.64 2.28 7.58
CA LEU A 16 -9.50 3.19 7.64
C LEU A 16 -8.27 2.50 8.24
N ALA A 17 -8.45 1.82 9.38
CA ALA A 17 -7.38 1.06 10.04
C ALA A 17 -6.76 -0.02 9.13
N TYR A 18 -7.57 -0.71 8.32
CA TYR A 18 -7.02 -1.67 7.35
C TYR A 18 -6.28 -1.00 6.19
N ILE A 19 -6.72 0.18 5.74
CA ILE A 19 -6.01 0.95 4.72
C ILE A 19 -4.65 1.43 5.27
N ASP A 20 -4.60 1.91 6.51
CA ASP A 20 -3.35 2.31 7.17
C ASP A 20 -2.38 1.14 7.31
N ALA A 21 -2.86 0.00 7.78
CA ALA A 21 -2.05 -1.21 7.85
C ALA A 21 -1.59 -1.67 6.46
N ALA A 22 -2.37 -1.46 5.40
CA ALA A 22 -1.96 -1.76 4.02
C ALA A 22 -0.83 -0.81 3.56
N ARG A 23 -0.90 0.48 3.90
CA ARG A 23 0.14 1.48 3.59
C ARG A 23 1.45 1.14 4.29
N GLN A 24 1.42 0.82 5.59
CA GLN A 24 2.61 0.41 6.34
C GLN A 24 3.28 -0.84 5.72
N ASN A 25 2.50 -1.85 5.37
CA ASN A 25 3.02 -3.04 4.71
C ASN A 25 3.64 -2.74 3.34
N LEU A 26 3.10 -1.76 2.60
CA LEU A 26 3.68 -1.34 1.33
C LEU A 26 5.05 -0.69 1.51
N GLU A 27 5.25 0.10 2.57
CA GLU A 27 6.57 0.65 2.90
C GLU A 27 7.58 -0.44 3.27
N VAL A 28 7.16 -1.46 4.03
CA VAL A 28 8.01 -2.63 4.29
C VAL A 28 8.43 -3.31 2.99
N VAL A 29 7.50 -3.51 2.05
CA VAL A 29 7.82 -4.09 0.73
C VAL A 29 8.80 -3.20 -0.04
N ARG A 30 8.63 -1.87 -0.03
CA ARG A 30 9.54 -0.92 -0.70
C ARG A 30 10.97 -1.02 -0.13
N LEU A 31 11.11 -1.13 1.19
CA LEU A 31 12.40 -1.31 1.87
C LEU A 31 13.04 -2.66 1.50
N LEU A 32 12.28 -3.75 1.52
CA LEU A 32 12.79 -5.07 1.12
C LEU A 32 13.23 -5.09 -0.34
N LEU A 33 12.46 -4.49 -1.26
CA LEU A 33 12.87 -4.35 -2.66
C LEU A 33 14.18 -3.59 -2.78
N ARG A 34 14.36 -2.52 -2.01
CA ARG A 34 15.62 -1.76 -1.99
C ARG A 34 16.80 -2.64 -1.54
N ILE A 35 16.63 -3.38 -0.45
CA ILE A 35 17.67 -4.30 0.06
C ILE A 35 18.02 -5.35 -1.02
N THR A 36 17.02 -5.95 -1.68
CA THR A 36 17.29 -6.95 -2.74
C THR A 36 18.05 -6.37 -3.94
N LYS A 37 17.83 -5.10 -4.27
CA LYS A 37 18.56 -4.39 -5.32
C LYS A 37 20.01 -4.11 -4.92
N ASP A 38 20.21 -3.68 -3.68
CA ASP A 38 21.52 -3.31 -3.12
C ASP A 38 22.41 -4.55 -2.93
N LEU A 39 21.82 -5.67 -2.47
CA LEU A 39 22.47 -6.98 -2.40
C LEU A 39 22.67 -7.66 -3.76
N LYS A 40 22.27 -7.01 -4.86
CA LYS A 40 22.34 -7.54 -6.23
C LYS A 40 21.58 -8.87 -6.45
N ILE A 41 20.66 -9.23 -5.55
CA ILE A 41 19.75 -10.37 -5.70
C ILE A 41 18.84 -10.14 -6.91
N MET A 42 18.49 -8.87 -7.17
CA MET A 42 17.64 -8.46 -8.28
C MET A 42 18.34 -7.50 -9.26
N GLY A 43 18.15 -7.77 -10.55
CA GLY A 43 18.59 -6.90 -11.64
C GLY A 43 17.82 -5.57 -11.70
N VAL A 44 18.42 -4.55 -12.31
CA VAL A 44 17.86 -3.18 -12.38
C VAL A 44 16.48 -3.15 -13.04
N LYS A 45 16.29 -3.88 -14.15
CA LYS A 45 15.01 -3.90 -14.90
C LYS A 45 13.86 -4.41 -14.03
N GLY A 46 14.07 -5.51 -13.31
CA GLY A 46 13.07 -6.08 -12.39
C GLY A 46 12.75 -5.14 -11.23
N PHE A 47 13.79 -4.51 -10.65
CA PHE A 47 13.60 -3.54 -9.59
C PHE A 47 12.79 -2.32 -10.04
N VAL A 48 13.08 -1.76 -11.22
CA VAL A 48 12.33 -0.62 -11.76
C VAL A 48 10.87 -0.99 -11.98
N PHE A 49 10.60 -2.14 -12.62
CA PHE A 49 9.24 -2.63 -12.82
C PHE A 49 8.46 -2.74 -11.51
N LEU A 50 9.05 -3.39 -10.49
CA LEU A 50 8.39 -3.55 -9.19
C LEU A 50 8.20 -2.22 -8.44
N ASN A 51 9.13 -1.27 -8.57
CA ASN A 51 8.96 0.07 -7.98
C ASN A 51 7.78 0.82 -8.59
N VAL A 52 7.58 0.73 -9.90
CA VAL A 52 6.42 1.34 -10.57
C VAL A 52 5.12 0.75 -10.01
N GLN A 53 5.03 -0.58 -9.89
CA GLN A 53 3.84 -1.22 -9.32
C GLN A 53 3.59 -0.83 -7.84
N VAL A 54 4.66 -0.75 -7.04
CA VAL A 54 4.56 -0.28 -5.64
C VAL A 54 4.07 1.16 -5.59
N GLU A 55 4.56 2.02 -6.46
CA GLU A 55 4.15 3.42 -6.53
C GLU A 55 2.68 3.59 -6.95
N GLU A 56 2.23 2.82 -7.94
CA GLU A 56 0.82 2.79 -8.33
C GLU A 56 -0.09 2.37 -7.17
N LEU A 57 0.29 1.32 -6.44
CA LEU A 57 -0.46 0.88 -5.26
C LEU A 57 -0.47 1.93 -4.15
N SER A 58 0.65 2.64 -3.93
CA SER A 58 0.75 3.73 -2.95
C SER A 58 -0.24 4.86 -3.26
N LYS A 59 -0.35 5.25 -4.54
CA LYS A 59 -1.31 6.25 -5.01
C LYS A 59 -2.75 5.80 -4.78
N GLN A 60 -3.08 4.55 -5.13
CA GLN A 60 -4.41 3.98 -4.92
C GLN A 60 -4.80 3.97 -3.43
N LEU A 61 -3.91 3.49 -2.56
CA LEU A 61 -4.14 3.48 -1.11
C LEU A 61 -4.29 4.89 -0.54
N THR A 62 -3.58 5.88 -1.09
CA THR A 62 -3.73 7.28 -0.69
C THR A 62 -5.10 7.85 -1.07
N SER A 63 -5.56 7.59 -2.29
CA SER A 63 -6.89 7.99 -2.73
C SER A 63 -7.99 7.35 -1.88
N TRP A 64 -7.87 6.05 -1.59
CA TRP A 64 -8.84 5.35 -0.74
C TRP A 64 -8.82 5.83 0.71
N HIS A 65 -7.65 6.10 1.27
CA HIS A 65 -7.54 6.68 2.61
C HIS A 65 -8.24 8.05 2.68
N LYS A 66 -8.00 8.95 1.72
CA LYS A 66 -8.66 10.26 1.68
C LYS A 66 -10.18 10.14 1.54
N TYR A 67 -10.65 9.25 0.65
CA TYR A 67 -12.08 9.01 0.46
C TYR A 67 -12.74 8.47 1.73
N THR A 68 -12.11 7.51 2.41
CA THR A 68 -12.65 6.91 3.64
C THR A 68 -12.62 7.89 4.81
N ALA A 69 -11.50 8.59 5.05
CA ALA A 69 -11.40 9.59 6.10
C ALA A 69 -12.38 10.77 5.89
N GLY A 70 -12.56 11.23 4.64
CA GLY A 70 -13.55 12.27 4.31
C GLY A 70 -15.01 11.80 4.42
N ALA A 71 -15.26 10.50 4.21
CA ALA A 71 -16.58 9.89 4.38
C ALA A 71 -16.93 9.59 5.85
N ASP A 72 -15.95 9.63 6.76
CA ASP A 72 -16.14 9.53 8.21
C ASP A 72 -16.34 10.92 8.84
N ALA A 73 -15.81 12.00 8.26
CA ALA A 73 -15.98 13.37 8.75
C ALA A 73 -17.37 13.99 8.48
N ASN A 74 -18.13 13.42 7.53
CA ASN A 74 -19.48 13.87 7.15
C ASN A 74 -20.61 12.99 7.74
N ASN A 75 -20.31 12.18 8.76
CA ASN A 75 -21.22 11.25 9.41
C ASN A 75 -21.39 11.58 10.90
#